data_AF-A0A3C1KKW8-F1
#
_entry.id   AF-A0A3C1KKW8-F1
#
_cell.length_a   1.000
_cell.length_b   1.000
_cell.length_c   1.000
_cell.angle_alpha   90.00
_cell.angle_beta   90.00
_cell.angle_gamma   90.00
#
_symmetry.space_group_name_H-M   'P 1'
#
loop_
_entity.id
_entity.type
_entity.pdbx_description
1 polymer ?
#
loop_
_entity_poly.entity_id
_entity_poly.type
_entity_poly.pdbx_seq_one_letter_code
_entity_poly.pdbx_strand_id
1 'polypeptide(L)'
;MWFKNVRAYRLTTPFSLAAEQLETQLAQRLFQHCAATQPVSLGWVPALGGETEALVHPVDGRFLLRLRREERLLPSTVVREQLAEKVAAIEEDQGRKVYRKERLTLQDEIVLDCLPRAFTRSAYLYAYIDTRANWVFVDATSAARAEEL
;
A
#
# COMPACT_ATOMS: atom_id res chain seq x y z
N MET A 1 -20.42 -3.93 -4.65
CA MET A 1 -19.85 -3.27 -3.45
C MET A 1 -20.01 -1.78 -3.63
N TRP A 2 -20.39 -1.03 -2.60
CA TRP A 2 -20.63 0.42 -2.67
C TRP A 2 -19.47 1.19 -2.03
N PHE A 3 -19.13 2.35 -2.59
CA PHE A 3 -18.11 3.25 -2.03
C PHE A 3 -18.58 3.72 -0.66
N LYS A 4 -17.71 3.63 0.36
CA LYS A 4 -18.04 4.10 1.71
C LYS A 4 -17.62 5.55 1.91
N ASN A 5 -16.61 5.98 1.18
CA ASN A 5 -16.09 7.33 1.17
C ASN A 5 -15.85 7.76 -0.27
N VAL A 6 -15.65 9.05 -0.49
CA VAL A 6 -15.32 9.55 -1.82
C VAL A 6 -14.34 10.71 -1.72
N ARG A 7 -13.28 10.62 -2.51
CA ARG A 7 -12.45 11.76 -2.90
C ARG A 7 -12.53 11.92 -4.39
N ALA A 8 -12.98 13.08 -4.84
CA ALA A 8 -13.17 13.39 -6.24
C ALA A 8 -12.01 14.26 -6.75
N TYR A 9 -11.44 13.87 -7.87
CA TYR A 9 -10.37 14.55 -8.58
C TYR A 9 -10.85 14.87 -9.98
N ARG A 10 -10.69 16.13 -10.40
CA ARG A 10 -11.02 16.56 -11.76
C ARG A 10 -9.77 16.45 -12.63
N LEU A 11 -9.89 15.74 -13.75
CA LEU A 11 -8.81 15.68 -14.73
C LEU A 11 -8.75 17.01 -15.49
N THR A 12 -7.55 17.55 -15.64
CA THR A 12 -7.29 18.77 -16.42
C THR A 12 -7.26 18.50 -17.92
N THR A 13 -6.98 17.26 -18.30
CA THR A 13 -6.98 16.76 -19.67
C THR A 13 -8.02 15.64 -19.83
N PRO A 14 -8.62 15.48 -21.04
CA PRO A 14 -9.54 14.39 -21.29
C PRO A 14 -8.88 13.03 -21.12
N PHE A 15 -9.58 12.09 -20.48
CA PHE A 15 -9.11 10.70 -20.39
C PHE A 15 -9.42 9.96 -21.69
N SER A 16 -8.41 9.77 -22.54
CA SER A 16 -8.57 9.21 -23.89
C SER A 16 -8.22 7.72 -24.02
N LEU A 17 -7.79 7.06 -22.93
CA LEU A 17 -7.40 5.66 -22.98
C LEU A 17 -8.64 4.77 -23.13
N ALA A 18 -8.57 3.83 -24.08
CA ALA A 18 -9.53 2.74 -24.19
C ALA A 18 -9.33 1.72 -23.05
N ALA A 19 -10.38 0.95 -22.73
CA ALA A 19 -10.33 -0.05 -21.65
C ALA A 19 -9.18 -1.06 -21.83
N GLU A 20 -8.96 -1.56 -23.05
CA GLU A 20 -7.90 -2.52 -23.40
C GLU A 20 -6.49 -1.94 -23.21
N GLN A 21 -6.31 -0.67 -23.57
CA GLN A 21 -5.04 0.05 -23.39
C GLN A 21 -4.76 0.28 -21.90
N LEU A 22 -5.78 0.69 -21.15
CA LEU A 22 -5.68 0.85 -19.71
C LEU A 22 -5.33 -0.49 -19.05
N GLU A 23 -6.03 -1.56 -19.39
CA GLU A 23 -5.78 -2.90 -18.87
C GLU A 23 -4.34 -3.37 -19.13
N THR A 24 -3.83 -3.14 -20.34
CA THR A 24 -2.43 -3.45 -20.70
C THR A 24 -1.44 -2.67 -19.84
N GLN A 25 -1.71 -1.40 -19.55
CA GLN A 25 -0.86 -0.58 -18.68
C GLN A 25 -0.93 -1.03 -17.21
N LEU A 26 -2.13 -1.34 -16.72
CA LEU A 26 -2.30 -1.82 -15.34
C LEU A 26 -1.66 -3.20 -15.13
N ALA A 27 -1.67 -4.06 -16.15
CA ALA A 27 -1.04 -5.38 -16.11
C ALA A 27 0.49 -5.32 -15.85
N GLN A 28 1.15 -4.19 -16.12
CA GLN A 28 2.57 -4.00 -15.81
C GLN A 28 2.84 -3.87 -14.30
N ARG A 29 1.82 -3.56 -13.50
CA ARG A 29 1.92 -3.35 -12.05
C ARG A 29 0.88 -4.19 -11.30
N LEU A 30 0.75 -5.46 -11.71
CA LEU A 30 -0.06 -6.46 -11.00
C LEU A 30 0.38 -6.59 -9.55
N PHE A 31 -0.57 -6.87 -8.68
CA PHE A 31 -0.29 -7.10 -7.27
C PHE A 31 0.68 -8.27 -7.08
N GLN A 32 1.73 -8.01 -6.31
CA GLN A 32 2.65 -9.02 -5.80
C GLN A 32 2.66 -8.93 -4.28
N HIS A 33 2.75 -10.08 -3.61
CA HIS A 33 2.86 -10.12 -2.16
C HIS A 33 4.10 -9.40 -1.66
N CYS A 34 4.04 -8.86 -0.44
CA CYS A 34 5.17 -8.22 0.21
C CYS A 34 6.37 -9.17 0.29
N ALA A 35 7.51 -8.75 -0.26
CA ALA A 35 8.78 -9.42 -0.01
C ALA A 35 9.10 -9.44 1.50
N ALA A 36 10.05 -10.30 1.91
CA ALA A 36 10.37 -10.53 3.32
C ALA A 36 10.72 -9.24 4.09
N THR A 37 11.43 -8.32 3.45
CA THR A 37 11.86 -7.03 4.00
C THR A 37 11.05 -5.84 3.48
N GLN A 38 9.99 -6.09 2.72
CA GLN A 38 9.16 -5.02 2.15
C GLN A 38 7.97 -4.74 3.09
N PRO A 39 7.87 -3.53 3.68
CA PRO A 39 6.80 -3.23 4.63
C PRO A 39 5.43 -3.10 3.97
N VAL A 40 5.38 -2.60 2.73
CA VAL A 40 4.14 -2.35 1.99
C VAL A 40 4.31 -2.75 0.53
N SER A 41 3.32 -3.45 -0.03
CA SER A 41 3.19 -3.74 -1.46
C SER A 41 1.86 -3.21 -1.98
N LEU A 42 1.88 -2.66 -3.19
CA LEU A 42 0.74 -2.10 -3.90
C LEU A 42 0.71 -2.68 -5.30
N GLY A 43 -0.47 -3.07 -5.77
CA GLY A 43 -0.64 -3.41 -7.18
C GLY A 43 -2.08 -3.70 -7.57
N TRP A 44 -2.29 -3.76 -8.87
CA TRP A 44 -3.60 -3.92 -9.47
C TRP A 44 -4.10 -5.35 -9.31
N VAL A 45 -5.39 -5.47 -9.04
CA VAL A 45 -6.11 -6.73 -8.91
C VAL A 45 -7.40 -6.63 -9.71
N PRO A 46 -8.06 -7.76 -10.03
CA PRO A 46 -9.28 -7.72 -10.82
C PRO A 46 -10.33 -6.78 -10.25
N ALA A 47 -10.96 -5.93 -11.07
CA ALA A 47 -11.77 -4.81 -10.62
C ALA A 47 -12.99 -5.23 -9.77
N LEU A 48 -13.64 -6.33 -10.15
CA LEU A 48 -14.83 -6.84 -9.48
C LEU A 48 -14.53 -7.83 -8.34
N GLY A 49 -13.31 -8.37 -8.31
CA GLY A 49 -12.94 -9.46 -7.42
C GLY A 49 -13.61 -10.79 -7.73
N GLY A 50 -13.42 -11.76 -6.84
CA GLY A 50 -13.84 -13.13 -7.08
C GLY A 50 -12.97 -13.79 -8.16
N GLU A 51 -13.61 -14.55 -9.05
CA GLU A 51 -12.97 -15.34 -10.12
C GLU A 51 -12.72 -14.56 -11.42
N THR A 52 -13.04 -13.26 -11.47
CA THR A 52 -12.72 -12.44 -12.65
C THR A 52 -11.23 -12.16 -12.72
N GLU A 53 -10.65 -12.12 -13.92
CA GLU A 53 -9.26 -11.71 -14.14
C GLU A 53 -9.11 -10.26 -14.60
N ALA A 54 -10.20 -9.65 -15.09
CA ALA A 54 -10.19 -8.32 -15.69
C ALA A 54 -9.81 -7.22 -14.67
N LEU A 55 -8.75 -6.48 -14.96
CA LEU A 55 -8.24 -5.38 -14.12
C LEU A 55 -9.07 -4.11 -14.25
N VAL A 56 -9.76 -3.98 -15.38
CA VAL A 56 -10.65 -2.86 -15.70
C VAL A 56 -12.05 -3.40 -15.89
N HIS A 57 -13.04 -2.80 -15.23
CA HIS A 57 -14.44 -3.07 -15.53
C HIS A 57 -15.08 -1.85 -16.23
N PRO A 58 -15.20 -1.90 -17.58
CA PRO A 58 -15.77 -0.81 -18.34
C PRO A 58 -17.30 -0.88 -18.42
N VAL A 59 -17.98 0.25 -18.18
CA VAL A 59 -19.42 0.41 -18.37
C VAL A 59 -19.71 1.82 -18.90
N ASP A 60 -20.22 1.93 -20.13
CA ASP A 60 -20.76 3.18 -20.69
C ASP A 60 -19.81 4.40 -20.58
N GLY A 61 -18.53 4.22 -20.94
CA GLY A 61 -17.52 5.28 -20.85
C GLY A 61 -17.01 5.54 -19.43
N ARG A 62 -17.18 4.58 -18.51
CA ARG A 62 -16.66 4.64 -17.16
C ARG A 62 -15.87 3.39 -16.84
N PHE A 63 -14.85 3.52 -16.01
CA PHE A 63 -13.97 2.43 -15.63
C PHE A 63 -13.95 2.27 -14.12
N LEU A 64 -14.20 1.07 -13.64
CA LEU A 64 -13.92 0.70 -12.26
C LEU A 64 -12.59 -0.05 -12.20
N LEU A 65 -11.72 0.37 -11.29
CA LEU A 65 -10.42 -0.21 -11.00
C LEU A 65 -10.35 -0.60 -9.53
N ARG A 66 -9.46 -1.55 -9.22
CA ARG A 66 -9.20 -1.98 -7.86
C ARG A 66 -7.71 -2.17 -7.61
N LEU A 67 -7.20 -1.46 -6.61
CA LEU A 67 -5.84 -1.59 -6.13
C LEU A 67 -5.85 -2.38 -4.81
N ARG A 68 -4.96 -3.35 -4.69
CA ARG A 68 -4.72 -4.05 -3.43
C ARG A 68 -3.45 -3.46 -2.79
N ARG A 69 -3.57 -3.12 -1.51
CA ARG A 69 -2.42 -2.82 -0.66
C ARG A 69 -2.26 -3.92 0.36
N GLU A 70 -1.07 -4.50 0.41
CA GLU A 70 -0.66 -5.40 1.47
C GLU A 70 0.39 -4.72 2.34
N GLU A 71 0.30 -4.88 3.64
CA GLU A 71 1.25 -4.31 4.59
C GLU A 71 1.59 -5.30 5.70
N ARG A 72 2.88 -5.35 6.04
CA ARG A 72 3.39 -6.10 7.18
C ARG A 72 3.07 -5.34 8.46
N LEU A 73 2.30 -5.99 9.33
CA LEU A 73 1.91 -5.48 10.63
C LEU A 73 3.09 -5.62 11.59
N LEU A 74 3.87 -4.55 11.71
CA LEU A 74 4.94 -4.43 12.70
C LEU A 74 4.60 -3.28 13.67
N PRO A 75 3.96 -3.58 14.82
CA PRO A 75 3.62 -2.56 15.80
C PRO A 75 4.87 -1.87 16.33
N SER A 76 4.82 -0.54 16.44
CA SER A 76 5.93 0.27 16.97
C SER A 76 6.29 -0.08 18.41
N THR A 77 5.33 -0.63 19.18
CA THR A 77 5.55 -1.12 20.54
C THR A 77 6.55 -2.28 20.58
N VAL A 78 6.39 -3.27 19.71
CA VAL A 78 7.28 -4.45 19.63
C VAL A 78 8.70 -4.04 19.27
N VAL A 79 8.85 -3.10 18.32
CA VAL A 79 10.17 -2.58 17.93
C VAL A 79 10.84 -1.84 19.09
N ARG A 80 10.07 -1.07 19.86
CA ARG A 80 10.59 -0.32 21.02
C ARG A 80 11.01 -1.22 22.16
N GLU A 81 10.26 -2.28 22.45
CA GLU A 81 10.60 -3.27 23.48
C GLU A 81 11.91 -3.99 23.15
N GLN A 82 12.03 -4.55 21.93
CA GLN A 82 13.27 -5.20 21.50
C GLN A 82 14.47 -4.24 21.45
N LEU A 83 14.23 -2.97 21.09
CA LEU A 83 15.28 -1.96 21.10
C LEU A 83 15.75 -1.66 22.52
N ALA A 84 14.84 -1.58 23.48
CA ALA A 84 15.18 -1.37 24.89
C ALA A 84 15.99 -2.55 25.44
N GLU A 85 15.59 -3.79 25.12
CA GLU A 85 16.32 -5.01 25.49
C GLU A 85 17.74 -5.04 24.90
N LYS A 86 17.88 -4.80 23.58
CA LYS A 86 19.21 -4.74 22.93
C LYS A 86 20.10 -3.64 23.51
N VAL A 87 19.53 -2.45 23.79
CA VAL A 87 20.29 -1.36 24.40
C VAL A 87 20.76 -1.75 25.80
N ALA A 88 19.87 -2.27 26.65
CA ALA A 88 20.23 -2.69 28.00
C ALA A 88 21.35 -3.74 28.01
N ALA A 89 21.28 -4.73 27.12
CA ALA A 89 22.31 -5.75 26.97
C ALA A 89 23.68 -5.16 26.56
N ILE A 90 23.72 -4.19 25.66
CA ILE A 90 24.97 -3.51 25.25
C ILE A 90 25.54 -2.67 26.41
N GLU A 91 24.69 -1.97 27.15
CA GLU A 91 25.12 -1.15 28.28
C GLU A 91 25.68 -2.00 29.43
N GLU A 92 25.10 -3.17 29.67
CA GLU A 92 25.58 -4.14 30.67
C GLU A 92 26.90 -4.79 30.26
N ASP A 93 27.03 -5.25 29.01
CA ASP A 93 28.21 -5.97 28.51
C ASP A 93 29.42 -5.05 28.30
N GLN A 94 29.21 -3.84 27.77
CA GLN A 94 30.29 -2.94 27.37
C GLN A 94 30.52 -1.79 28.35
N GLY A 95 29.68 -1.65 29.38
CA GLY A 95 29.80 -0.58 30.39
C GLY A 95 29.70 0.84 29.82
N ARG A 96 29.10 1.00 28.64
CA ARG A 96 28.96 2.29 27.94
C ARG A 96 27.52 2.55 27.56
N LYS A 97 27.14 3.82 27.40
CA LYS A 97 25.81 4.19 26.92
C LYS A 97 25.67 4.04 25.40
N VAL A 98 24.47 3.67 24.96
CA VAL A 98 24.10 3.68 23.54
C VAL A 98 23.52 5.04 23.16
N TYR A 99 24.18 5.73 22.23
CA TYR A 99 23.78 7.07 21.80
C TYR A 99 22.83 7.03 20.59
N ARG A 100 22.21 8.18 20.28
CA ARG A 100 21.14 8.31 19.26
C ARG A 100 21.45 7.65 17.91
N LYS A 101 22.67 7.82 17.39
CA LYS A 101 23.05 7.29 16.07
C LYS A 101 22.99 5.76 16.06
N GLU A 102 23.62 5.13 17.04
CA GLU A 102 23.64 3.67 17.19
C GLU A 102 22.25 3.12 17.49
N ARG A 103 21.47 3.81 18.32
CA ARG A 103 20.08 3.43 18.59
C ARG A 103 19.19 3.41 17.34
N LEU A 104 19.39 4.35 16.40
CA LEU A 104 18.68 4.35 15.12
C LEU A 104 19.10 3.16 14.26
N THR A 105 20.40 2.86 14.18
CA THR A 105 20.90 1.68 13.47
C THR A 105 20.32 0.39 14.04
N LEU A 106 20.33 0.22 15.37
CA LEU A 106 19.72 -0.93 16.04
C LEU A 106 18.22 -1.04 15.76
N GLN A 107 17.52 0.10 15.70
CA GLN A 107 16.09 0.12 15.39
C GLN A 107 15.83 -0.37 13.96
N ASP A 108 16.62 0.09 12.98
CA ASP A 108 16.49 -0.33 11.58
C ASP A 108 16.81 -1.83 11.42
N GLU A 109 17.84 -2.33 12.09
CA GLU A 109 18.16 -3.76 12.13
C GLU A 109 17.01 -4.58 12.71
N ILE A 110 16.46 -4.17 13.86
CA ILE A 110 15.30 -4.85 14.48
C ILE A 110 14.12 -4.89 13.51
N VAL A 111 13.85 -3.80 12.79
CA VAL A 111 12.78 -3.75 11.79
C VAL A 111 13.04 -4.77 10.68
N LEU A 112 14.26 -4.79 10.12
CA LEU A 112 14.63 -5.74 9.07
C LEU A 112 14.53 -7.20 9.54
N ASP A 113 14.90 -7.49 10.78
CA ASP A 113 14.82 -8.82 11.40
C ASP A 113 13.37 -9.25 11.67
N CYS A 114 12.51 -8.30 12.04
CA CYS A 114 11.12 -8.58 12.39
C CYS A 114 10.19 -8.66 11.18
N LEU A 115 10.47 -7.91 10.10
CA LEU A 115 9.61 -7.85 8.93
C LEU A 115 9.27 -9.24 8.35
N PRO A 116 10.23 -10.18 8.15
CA PRO A 116 9.93 -11.51 7.62
C PRO A 116 8.89 -12.28 8.45
N ARG A 117 8.85 -12.04 9.77
CA ARG A 117 7.97 -12.70 10.75
C ARG A 117 6.64 -11.97 10.95
N ALA A 118 6.52 -10.74 10.48
CA ALA A 118 5.31 -9.93 10.65
C ALA A 118 4.15 -10.49 9.80
N PHE A 119 2.96 -10.55 10.39
CA PHE A 119 1.73 -10.88 9.65
C PHE A 119 1.44 -9.80 8.61
N THR A 120 0.81 -10.18 7.49
CA THR A 120 0.35 -9.22 6.49
C THR A 120 -1.13 -8.91 6.64
N ARG A 121 -1.52 -7.67 6.32
CA ARG A 121 -2.90 -7.22 6.21
C ARG A 121 -3.14 -6.66 4.82
N SER A 122 -4.21 -7.11 4.18
CA SER A 122 -4.66 -6.57 2.90
C SER A 122 -5.77 -5.54 3.09
N ALA A 123 -5.70 -4.47 2.30
CA ALA A 123 -6.76 -3.48 2.13
C ALA A 123 -6.96 -3.26 0.62
N TYR A 124 -8.16 -2.85 0.25
CA TYR A 124 -8.52 -2.57 -1.14
C TYR A 124 -8.93 -1.11 -1.29
N LEU A 125 -8.51 -0.53 -2.40
CA LEU A 125 -8.82 0.82 -2.84
C LEU A 125 -9.55 0.70 -4.18
N TYR A 126 -10.74 1.28 -4.25
CA TYR A 126 -11.50 1.33 -5.48
C TYR A 126 -11.37 2.70 -6.11
N ALA A 127 -11.21 2.71 -7.43
CA ALA A 127 -11.21 3.93 -8.21
C ALA A 127 -12.21 3.81 -9.33
N TYR A 128 -12.95 4.88 -9.56
CA TYR A 128 -13.94 4.99 -10.62
C TYR A 128 -13.61 6.20 -11.47
N ILE A 129 -13.39 5.98 -12.77
CA ILE A 129 -13.02 6.99 -13.74
C ILE A 129 -14.22 7.22 -14.65
N ASP A 130 -14.71 8.46 -14.72
CA ASP A 130 -15.73 8.89 -15.67
C ASP A 130 -15.05 9.67 -16.81
N THR A 131 -14.91 9.04 -17.98
CA THR A 131 -14.21 9.67 -19.12
C THR A 131 -15.05 10.72 -19.82
N ARG A 132 -16.38 10.70 -19.64
CA ARG A 132 -17.29 11.69 -20.21
C ARG A 132 -17.27 12.97 -19.40
N ALA A 133 -17.28 12.85 -18.07
CA ALA A 133 -17.29 13.98 -17.16
C ALA A 133 -15.87 14.43 -16.74
N ASN A 134 -14.83 13.65 -17.07
CA ASN A 134 -13.43 13.89 -16.69
C ASN A 134 -13.20 13.96 -15.18
N TRP A 135 -13.77 12.99 -14.47
CA TRP A 135 -13.61 12.84 -13.02
C TRP A 135 -13.02 11.49 -12.65
N VAL A 136 -12.22 11.48 -11.60
CA VAL A 136 -11.74 10.28 -10.92
C VAL A 136 -12.23 10.32 -9.49
N PHE A 137 -12.89 9.25 -9.06
CA PHE A 137 -13.42 9.09 -7.72
C PHE A 137 -12.70 7.93 -7.04
N VAL A 138 -12.17 8.17 -5.84
CA VAL A 138 -11.43 7.15 -5.07
C VAL A 138 -12.14 6.88 -3.76
N ASP A 139 -12.39 5.60 -3.44
CA ASP A 139 -12.96 5.16 -2.16
C ASP A 139 -11.88 5.19 -1.07
N ALA A 140 -11.58 6.39 -0.58
CA ALA A 140 -10.57 6.64 0.42
C ALA A 140 -11.04 7.67 1.44
N THR A 141 -10.69 7.45 2.71
CA THR A 141 -11.01 8.37 3.82
C THR A 141 -10.06 9.56 3.88
N SER A 142 -8.80 9.41 3.47
CA SER A 142 -7.76 10.45 3.54
C SER A 142 -7.14 10.74 2.17
N ALA A 143 -6.57 11.95 2.02
CA ALA A 143 -5.88 12.35 0.78
C ALA A 143 -4.68 11.45 0.48
N ALA A 144 -3.81 11.25 1.49
CA ALA A 144 -2.65 10.37 1.39
C ALA A 144 -3.02 8.96 0.89
N ARG A 145 -4.18 8.44 1.32
CA ARG A 145 -4.64 7.12 0.90
C ARG A 145 -5.16 7.08 -0.54
N ALA A 146 -5.76 8.17 -1.00
CA ALA A 146 -6.20 8.30 -2.38
C ALA A 146 -5.03 8.52 -3.34
N GLU A 147 -3.95 9.18 -2.88
CA GLU A 147 -2.73 9.44 -3.65
C GLU A 147 -1.82 8.20 -3.79
N GLU A 148 -2.10 7.10 -3.09
CA GLU A 148 -1.46 5.80 -3.31
C GLU A 148 -1.91 5.12 -4.62
N LEU A 149 -3.01 5.58 -5.23
CA LEU A 149 -3.58 5.10 -6.49
C LEU A 149 -2.79 5.63 -7.70
#